data_AF-A0A848KNS1-F1
#
_entry.id   AF-A0A848KNS1-F1
#
_cell.length_a   1.000
_cell.length_b   1.000
_cell.length_c   1.000
_cell.angle_alpha   90.00
_cell.angle_beta   90.00
_cell.angle_gamma   90.00
#
_symmetry.space_group_name_H-M   'P 1'
#
loop_
_entity.id
_entity.type
_entity.pdbx_description
1 polymer ?
#
loop_
_entity_poly.entity_id
_entity_poly.type
_entity_poly.pdbx_seq_one_letter_code
_entity_poly.pdbx_strand_id
1 'polypeptide(L)' 'MTDLLFTLADLLPFSLAPDWQLAACRDDPNPEAWFPFPSQDLAHARAVCGTCPIRKRCGEFARATGQSGVWGGENLDRGR' A
#
# COMPACT_ATOMS: atom_id res chain seq x y z
N MET A 1 -10.34 -1.18 39.01
CA MET A 1 -9.08 -0.45 38.86
C MET A 1 -8.82 -0.32 37.37
N THR A 2 -9.29 0.79 36.80
CA THR A 2 -9.28 1.10 35.37
C THR A 2 -8.08 1.99 35.10
N ASP A 3 -6.99 1.41 34.59
CA ASP A 3 -5.92 2.18 33.96
C ASP A 3 -6.36 2.58 32.56
N LEU A 4 -7.12 3.68 32.48
CA LEU A 4 -7.41 4.38 31.24
C LEU A 4 -6.26 5.34 30.94
N LEU A 5 -5.10 4.78 30.59
CA LEU A 5 -4.02 5.51 29.92
C LEU A 5 -4.15 5.28 28.41
N PHE A 6 -5.27 5.73 27.84
CA PHE A 6 -5.35 5.95 26.39
C PHE A 6 -4.68 7.28 26.10
N THR A 7 -3.54 7.24 25.43
CA THR A 7 -2.83 8.46 25.05
C THR A 7 -3.53 9.14 23.88
N LEU A 8 -3.26 10.42 23.64
CA LEU A 8 -3.80 11.12 22.46
C LEU A 8 -3.40 10.42 21.14
N ALA A 9 -2.31 9.64 21.13
CA ALA A 9 -1.90 8.84 19.97
C ALA A 9 -2.88 7.68 19.67
N ASP A 10 -3.60 7.19 20.67
CA ASP A 10 -4.60 6.12 20.52
C ASP A 10 -5.98 6.65 20.11
N LEU A 11 -6.22 7.96 20.27
CA LEU A 11 -7.50 8.62 19.96
C LEU A 11 -7.45 9.42 18.66
N LEU A 12 -6.27 9.77 18.18
CA LEU A 12 -6.10 10.27 16.83
C LEU A 12 -6.20 9.08 15.88
N PRO A 13 -7.10 9.09 14.89
CA PRO A 13 -6.98 8.14 13.79
C PRO A 13 -5.67 8.50 13.10
N PHE A 14 -4.60 7.79 13.49
CA PHE A 14 -3.36 7.75 12.74
C PHE A 14 -3.80 7.53 11.30
N SER A 15 -3.63 8.55 10.46
CA SER A 15 -4.14 8.62 9.09
C SER A 15 -4.25 7.24 8.46
N LEU A 16 -5.47 6.80 8.13
CA LEU A 16 -5.70 5.55 7.39
C LEU A 16 -4.98 5.57 6.04
N ALA A 17 -4.62 6.76 5.53
CA ALA A 17 -3.80 6.90 4.36
C ALA A 17 -2.33 6.57 4.66
N PRO A 18 -1.69 5.69 3.87
CA PRO A 18 -0.26 5.45 3.92
C PRO A 18 0.53 6.76 3.77
N ASP A 19 1.72 6.83 4.38
CA ASP A 19 2.65 7.91 4.08
C ASP A 19 3.27 7.67 2.69
N TRP A 20 2.63 8.22 1.66
CA TRP A 20 3.03 8.04 0.27
C TRP A 20 4.43 8.60 -0.03
N GLN A 21 4.98 9.48 0.82
CA GLN A 21 6.35 9.96 0.69
C GLN A 21 7.39 8.87 1.00
N LEU A 22 6.98 7.77 1.61
CA LEU A 22 7.82 6.60 1.89
C LEU A 22 7.58 5.46 0.88
N ALA A 23 6.73 5.66 -0.13
CA ALA A 23 6.48 4.64 -1.14
C ALA A 23 7.74 4.41 -1.99
N ALA A 24 8.29 3.19 -1.95
CA ALA A 24 9.47 2.83 -2.73
C ALA A 24 9.25 2.98 -4.25
N CYS A 25 8.00 2.91 -4.70
CA CYS A 25 7.62 3.08 -6.11
C CYS A 25 7.45 4.53 -6.58
N ARG A 26 7.47 5.52 -5.67
CA ARG A 26 7.12 6.92 -5.98
C ARG A 26 7.88 7.50 -7.17
N ASP A 27 9.18 7.20 -7.24
CA ASP A 27 10.11 7.77 -8.21
C ASP A 27 10.61 6.73 -9.21
N ASP A 28 9.90 5.60 -9.34
CA ASP A 28 10.25 4.56 -10.31
C ASP A 28 10.04 5.07 -11.75
N PRO A 29 10.99 4.85 -12.67
CA PRO A 29 10.85 5.31 -14.05
C PRO A 29 9.76 4.58 -14.86
N ASN A 30 9.23 3.46 -14.36
CA ASN A 30 8.26 2.61 -15.06
C ASN A 30 6.95 2.49 -14.25
N PRO A 31 6.16 3.58 -14.09
CA PRO A 31 4.91 3.55 -13.32
C PRO A 31 3.88 2.54 -13.85
N GLU A 32 3.93 2.21 -15.14
CA GLU A 32 3.08 1.20 -15.80
C GLU A 32 3.30 -0.21 -15.25
N ALA A 33 4.44 -0.50 -14.61
CA ALA A 33 4.69 -1.80 -13.97
C ALA A 33 3.68 -2.10 -12.84
N TRP A 34 3.05 -1.07 -12.25
CA TRP A 34 1.98 -1.22 -11.25
C TRP A 34 0.59 -1.37 -11.89
N PHE A 35 0.45 -1.15 -13.20
CA PHE A 35 -0.80 -1.30 -13.95
C PHE A 35 -0.59 -2.16 -15.22
N PRO A 36 -0.13 -3.40 -15.09
CA PRO A 36 0.26 -4.23 -16.22
C PRO A 36 -0.94 -4.73 -17.01
N PHE A 37 -0.76 -4.89 -18.32
CA PHE A 37 -1.68 -5.65 -19.16
C PHE A 37 -1.70 -7.14 -18.73
N PRO A 38 -2.76 -7.91 -19.03
CA PRO A 38 -2.88 -9.31 -18.61
C PRO A 38 -1.71 -10.23 -19.00
N SER A 39 -0.99 -9.90 -20.07
CA SER A 39 0.17 -10.68 -20.56
C SER A 39 1.52 -10.24 -19.98
N GLN A 40 1.58 -9.14 -19.24
CA GLN A 40 2.82 -8.62 -18.67
C GLN A 40 3.11 -9.26 -17.31
N ASP A 41 4.39 -9.43 -16.99
CA ASP A 41 4.80 -9.95 -15.69
C ASP A 41 4.66 -8.89 -14.58
N LEU A 42 4.70 -9.38 -13.33
CA LEU A 42 4.57 -8.56 -12.13
C LEU A 42 5.89 -8.46 -11.35
N ALA A 43 7.00 -8.95 -11.90
CA ALA A 43 8.22 -9.20 -11.16
C ALA A 43 8.84 -7.89 -10.64
N HIS A 44 8.90 -6.85 -11.50
CA HIS A 44 9.42 -5.54 -11.13
C HIS A 44 8.63 -4.91 -9.99
N ALA A 45 7.31 -4.73 -10.17
CA ALA A 45 6.47 -4.11 -9.16
C ALA A 45 6.45 -4.90 -7.85
N ARG A 46 6.43 -6.24 -7.90
CA ARG A 46 6.53 -7.09 -6.70
C ARG A 46 7.87 -6.93 -5.98
N ALA A 47 8.98 -6.84 -6.70
CA ALA A 47 10.30 -6.64 -6.10
C ALA A 47 10.37 -5.29 -5.37
N VAL A 48 9.95 -4.20 -6.02
CA VAL A 48 9.90 -2.87 -5.41
C VAL A 48 8.96 -2.82 -4.20
N CYS A 49 7.77 -3.45 -4.32
CA CYS A 49 6.86 -3.55 -3.19
C CYS A 49 7.45 -4.36 -2.03
N GLY A 50 8.28 -5.38 -2.29
CA GLY A 50 8.90 -6.24 -1.28
C GLY A 50 9.79 -5.51 -0.29
N THR A 51 10.43 -4.41 -0.72
CA THR A 51 11.28 -3.56 0.14
C THR A 51 10.56 -2.29 0.60
N CYS A 52 9.29 -2.10 0.26
CA CYS A 52 8.56 -0.86 0.51
C CYS A 52 8.11 -0.74 1.99
N PRO A 53 8.49 0.34 2.71
CA PRO A 53 8.18 0.49 4.14
C PRO A 53 6.67 0.67 4.41
N ILE A 54 5.89 1.09 3.42
CA ILE A 54 4.43 1.26 3.55
C ILE A 54 3.63 0.09 2.96
N ARG A 55 4.28 -1.04 2.58
CA ARG A 55 3.67 -2.17 1.87
C ARG A 55 2.33 -2.61 2.47
N LYS A 56 2.27 -2.82 3.79
CA LYS A 56 1.07 -3.27 4.51
C LYS A 56 -0.08 -2.26 4.35
N ARG A 57 0.16 -1.00 4.70
CA ARG A 57 -0.85 0.07 4.63
C ARG A 57 -1.28 0.35 3.18
N CYS A 58 -0.36 0.26 2.22
CA CYS A 58 -0.65 0.40 0.80
C CYS A 58 -1.64 -0.68 0.31
N GLY A 59 -1.42 -1.94 0.70
CA GLY A 59 -2.37 -3.02 0.42
C GLY A 59 -3.73 -2.81 1.11
N GLU A 60 -3.73 -2.43 2.38
CA GLU A 60 -4.97 -2.14 3.13
C GLU A 60 -5.78 -1.02 2.48
N PHE A 61 -5.12 0.08 2.07
CA PHE A 61 -5.74 1.18 1.34
C PHE A 61 -6.36 0.70 0.03
N ALA A 62 -5.61 -0.08 -0.77
CA ALA A 62 -6.07 -0.55 -2.06
C ALA A 62 -7.30 -1.47 -1.96
N ARG A 63 -7.31 -2.36 -0.96
CA ARG A 63 -8.46 -3.21 -0.66
C ARG A 63 -9.67 -2.42 -0.18
N ALA A 64 -9.46 -1.47 0.75
CA ALA A 64 -10.53 -0.66 1.31
C ALA A 64 -11.18 0.29 0.28
N THR A 65 -10.42 0.73 -0.72
CA THR A 65 -10.88 1.71 -1.73
C THR A 65 -11.16 1.08 -3.10
N GLY A 66 -10.98 -0.23 -3.25
CA GLY A 66 -11.28 -0.94 -4.50
C GLY A 66 -10.34 -0.60 -5.65
N GLN A 67 -9.06 -0.36 -5.37
CA GLN A 67 -8.06 -0.11 -6.42
C GLN A 67 -7.76 -1.36 -7.24
N SER A 68 -7.37 -1.17 -8.50
CA SER A 68 -6.84 -2.23 -9.36
C SER A 68 -5.36 -1.99 -9.65
N GLY A 69 -4.63 -3.06 -9.99
CA GLY A 69 -3.19 -3.05 -10.24
C GLY A 69 -2.39 -3.67 -9.10
N VAL A 70 -1.07 -3.49 -9.12
CA VAL A 70 -0.19 -3.99 -8.05
C VAL A 70 -0.22 -3.03 -6.86
N TRP A 71 -0.69 -3.48 -5.71
CA TRP A 71 -0.70 -2.70 -4.47
C TRP A 71 -0.20 -3.57 -3.33
N GLY A 72 0.73 -3.06 -2.51
CA GLY A 72 1.33 -3.85 -1.43
C GLY A 72 2.05 -5.13 -1.89
N GLY A 73 2.37 -5.26 -3.18
CA GLY A 73 2.96 -6.45 -3.80
C GLY A 73 1.96 -7.48 -4.32
N GLU A 74 0.66 -7.19 -4.24
CA GLU A 74 -0.41 -8.06 -4.75
C GLU A 74 -1.08 -7.42 -5.96
N ASN A 75 -1.38 -8.21 -7.00
CA ASN A 75 -2.18 -7.72 -8.13
C ASN A 75 -3.66 -7.83 -7.77
N LEU A 76 -4.31 -6.69 -7.57
CA LEU A 76 -5.70 -6.60 -7.15
C LEU A 76 -6.58 -6.26 -8.35
N ASP A 77 -7.76 -6.88 -8.41
CA ASP A 77 -8.88 -6.41 -9.23
C ASP A 77 -9.97 -5.85 -8.32
N ARG A 78 -10.18 -4.53 -8.37
CA ARG A 78 -11.16 -3.84 -7.52
C ARG A 78 -11.01 -4.20 -6.04
N GLY A 79 -9.77 -4.16 -5.56
CA GLY A 79 -9.40 -4.42 -4.17
C GLY A 79 -9.38 -5.90 -3.76
N ARG A 80 -9.53 -6.85 -4.70
CA ARG A 80 -9.50 -8.29 -4.41
C ARG A 80 -8.25 -8.95 -4.95
#